data_AF-A0A3N5LZL6-F1
#
_entry.id   AF-A0A3N5LZL6-F1
#
_cell.length_a   1.000
_cell.length_b   1.000
_cell.length_c   1.000
_cell.angle_alpha   90.00
_cell.angle_beta   90.00
_cell.angle_gamma   90.00
#
_symmetry.space_group_name_H-M   'P 1'
#
loop_
_entity.id
_entity.type
_entity.pdbx_description
1 polymer ?
#
loop_
_entity_poly.entity_id
_entity_poly.type
_entity_poly.pdbx_seq_one_letter_code
_entity_poly.pdbx_strand_id
1 'polypeptide(L)'
;MLVQPYGVSPIKYLQQWGVFDADFLAVHCTQATLDDVHILRAKGASVVHCPKSNAKLGCGIAPLPDLLRLGVTVGLGTDSPAASNIMDMFDEMRTMLLLHRATERDASVLDAETCVRLATLGGAEALGMAADVGSLEPGKLADFIAVDISSSHFAPVENPYSALVFGANQDDVLLTVIGGRPV
;
A
#
# COMPACT_ATOMS: atom_id res chain seq x y z
N MET A 1 25.27 -6.33 -5.85
CA MET A 1 24.36 -6.51 -6.99
C MET A 1 24.17 -8.01 -7.15
N LEU A 2 23.00 -8.54 -6.77
CA LEU A 2 22.73 -9.98 -6.95
C LEU A 2 22.76 -10.28 -8.46
N VAL A 3 23.55 -11.27 -8.85
CA VAL A 3 23.61 -11.72 -10.25
C VAL A 3 22.25 -12.34 -10.56
N GLN A 4 21.43 -11.67 -11.36
CA GLN A 4 20.16 -12.25 -11.81
C GLN A 4 20.47 -13.53 -12.59
N PRO A 5 19.77 -14.65 -12.34
CA PRO A 5 19.81 -15.77 -13.27
C PRO A 5 19.38 -15.24 -14.64
N TYR A 6 20.31 -15.25 -15.61
CA TYR A 6 20.12 -14.62 -16.90
C TYR A 6 18.82 -15.13 -17.56
N GLY A 7 17.94 -14.20 -17.96
CA GLY A 7 16.82 -14.47 -18.88
C GLY A 7 15.41 -14.57 -18.28
N VAL A 8 15.21 -14.47 -16.95
CA VAL A 8 13.88 -14.45 -16.33
C VAL A 8 13.78 -13.41 -15.19
N SER A 9 12.57 -12.94 -14.89
CA SER A 9 12.32 -12.07 -13.74
C SER A 9 12.53 -12.82 -12.42
N PRO A 10 12.82 -12.12 -11.31
CA PRO A 10 12.89 -12.73 -9.98
C PRO A 10 11.61 -13.49 -9.60
N ILE A 11 10.44 -13.00 -10.00
CA ILE A 11 9.14 -13.63 -9.71
C ILE A 11 9.02 -14.97 -10.47
N LYS A 12 9.34 -15.00 -11.78
CA LYS A 12 9.39 -16.23 -12.58
C LYS A 12 10.41 -17.22 -12.02
N TYR A 13 11.56 -16.74 -11.57
CA TYR A 13 12.58 -17.59 -10.96
C TYR A 13 12.04 -18.24 -9.68
N LEU A 14 11.48 -17.47 -8.74
CA LEU A 14 10.92 -18.00 -7.50
C LEU A 14 9.75 -18.97 -7.73
N GLN A 15 8.98 -18.78 -8.80
CA GLN A 15 7.88 -19.67 -9.18
C GLN A 15 8.37 -21.11 -9.45
N GLN A 16 9.54 -21.27 -10.07
CA GLN A 16 10.12 -22.58 -10.40
C GLN A 16 10.51 -23.39 -9.15
N TRP A 17 10.69 -22.72 -8.02
CA TRP A 17 11.09 -23.33 -6.75
C TRP A 17 9.92 -23.55 -5.78
N GLY A 18 8.68 -23.27 -6.18
CA GLY A 18 7.49 -23.46 -5.33
C GLY A 18 7.41 -22.48 -4.14
N VAL A 19 8.17 -21.38 -4.15
CA VAL A 19 8.27 -20.45 -3.02
C VAL A 19 6.92 -19.79 -2.68
N PHE A 20 6.05 -19.63 -3.67
CA PHE A 20 4.71 -19.05 -3.49
C PHE A 20 3.67 -20.04 -2.94
N ASP A 21 4.03 -21.28 -2.63
CA ASP A 21 3.09 -22.26 -2.07
C ASP A 21 2.89 -22.07 -0.54
N ALA A 22 3.64 -21.15 0.07
CA ALA A 22 3.42 -20.61 1.42
C ALA A 22 2.81 -19.20 1.35
N ASP A 23 2.39 -18.64 2.49
CA ASP A 23 1.97 -17.25 2.58
C ASP A 23 3.14 -16.32 2.21
N PHE A 24 3.06 -15.75 0.99
CA PHE A 24 4.16 -14.98 0.41
C PHE A 24 3.80 -13.51 0.25
N LEU A 25 4.65 -12.65 0.80
CA LEU A 25 4.55 -11.19 0.74
C LEU A 25 5.70 -10.62 -0.10
N ALA A 26 5.40 -10.18 -1.32
CA ALA A 26 6.36 -9.55 -2.21
C ALA A 26 6.45 -8.04 -1.92
N VAL A 27 7.63 -7.56 -1.53
CA VAL A 27 7.83 -6.13 -1.22
C VAL A 27 8.43 -5.42 -2.44
N HIS A 28 7.99 -4.18 -2.68
CA HIS A 28 8.40 -3.26 -3.75
C HIS A 28 7.86 -3.57 -5.15
N CYS A 29 8.19 -4.73 -5.73
CA CYS A 29 7.76 -5.14 -7.08
C CYS A 29 7.98 -4.11 -8.22
N THR A 30 8.98 -3.22 -8.11
CA THR A 30 9.18 -2.11 -9.09
C THR A 30 9.60 -2.56 -10.49
N GLN A 31 10.11 -3.78 -10.62
CA GLN A 31 10.55 -4.36 -11.90
C GLN A 31 9.59 -5.48 -12.37
N ALA A 32 8.42 -5.61 -11.74
CA ALA A 32 7.45 -6.63 -12.12
C ALA A 32 6.85 -6.29 -13.49
N THR A 33 6.87 -7.28 -14.39
CA THR A 33 6.18 -7.22 -15.68
C THR A 33 4.73 -7.65 -15.53
N LEU A 34 3.90 -7.43 -16.56
CA LEU A 34 2.51 -7.92 -16.55
C LEU A 34 2.42 -9.45 -16.37
N ASP A 35 3.35 -10.20 -16.97
CA ASP A 35 3.45 -11.65 -16.73
C ASP A 35 3.71 -11.98 -15.26
N ASP A 36 4.55 -11.19 -14.58
CA ASP A 36 4.84 -11.37 -13.17
C ASP A 36 3.60 -11.10 -12.31
N VAL A 37 2.81 -10.08 -12.66
CA VAL A 37 1.53 -9.80 -12.00
C VAL A 37 0.56 -10.98 -12.14
N HIS A 38 0.49 -11.60 -13.32
CA HIS A 38 -0.30 -12.82 -13.52
C HIS A 38 0.17 -13.97 -12.63
N ILE A 39 1.48 -14.15 -12.47
CA ILE A 39 2.05 -15.17 -11.59
C ILE A 39 1.67 -14.89 -10.13
N LEU A 40 1.87 -13.66 -9.64
CA LEU A 40 1.52 -13.26 -8.28
C LEU A 40 0.04 -13.53 -8.01
N ARG A 41 -0.85 -13.15 -8.93
CA ARG A 41 -2.29 -13.38 -8.81
C ARG A 41 -2.64 -14.87 -8.77
N ALA A 42 -2.08 -15.66 -9.70
CA ALA A 42 -2.35 -17.08 -9.81
C ALA A 42 -1.86 -17.87 -8.59
N LYS A 43 -0.78 -17.40 -7.96
CA LYS A 43 -0.21 -17.99 -6.76
C LYS A 43 -0.79 -17.45 -5.45
N GLY A 44 -1.68 -16.46 -5.49
CA GLY A 44 -2.25 -15.86 -4.28
C GLY A 44 -1.23 -15.08 -3.44
N ALA A 45 -0.12 -14.65 -4.06
CA ALA A 45 0.88 -13.84 -3.38
C ALA A 45 0.35 -12.41 -3.15
N SER A 46 0.67 -11.85 -2.00
CA SER A 46 0.36 -10.45 -1.66
C SER A 46 1.54 -9.54 -1.98
N VAL A 47 1.27 -8.26 -2.21
CA VAL A 47 2.29 -7.24 -2.50
C VAL A 47 2.24 -6.11 -1.48
N VAL A 48 3.41 -5.64 -1.02
CA VAL A 48 3.53 -4.36 -0.30
C VAL A 48 4.15 -3.33 -1.22
N HIS A 49 3.40 -2.27 -1.48
CA HIS A 49 3.87 -1.12 -2.24
C HIS A 49 4.54 -0.11 -1.29
N CYS A 50 5.79 0.29 -1.59
CA CYS A 50 6.55 1.28 -0.81
C CYS A 50 6.97 2.48 -1.69
N PRO A 51 6.02 3.31 -2.15
CA PRO A 51 6.26 4.32 -3.19
C PRO A 51 7.33 5.36 -2.82
N LYS A 52 7.34 5.87 -1.59
CA LYS A 52 8.31 6.90 -1.16
C LYS A 52 9.74 6.37 -1.17
N SER A 53 9.96 5.19 -0.60
CA SER A 53 11.27 4.55 -0.61
C SER A 53 11.75 4.27 -2.04
N ASN A 54 10.88 3.68 -2.86
CA ASN A 54 11.19 3.39 -4.25
C ASN A 54 11.58 4.65 -5.04
N ALA A 55 10.86 5.75 -4.83
CA ALA A 55 11.16 7.04 -5.45
C ALA A 55 12.49 7.63 -4.94
N LYS A 56 12.70 7.67 -3.61
CA LYS A 56 13.91 8.23 -3.00
C LYS A 56 15.18 7.50 -3.46
N LEU A 57 15.11 6.17 -3.56
CA LEU A 57 16.25 5.32 -3.93
C LEU A 57 16.40 5.12 -5.45
N GLY A 58 15.49 5.68 -6.25
CA GLY A 58 15.53 5.52 -7.72
C GLY A 58 15.25 4.09 -8.18
N CYS A 59 14.47 3.31 -7.43
CA CYS A 59 14.17 1.91 -7.73
C CYS A 59 13.08 1.71 -8.78
N GLY A 60 12.42 2.78 -9.24
CA GLY A 60 11.32 2.74 -10.18
C GLY A 60 9.94 2.73 -9.51
N ILE A 61 8.90 2.39 -10.27
CA ILE A 61 7.50 2.43 -9.84
C ILE A 61 6.90 1.04 -10.03
N ALA A 62 6.26 0.49 -9.00
CA ALA A 62 5.55 -0.79 -9.10
C ALA A 62 4.34 -0.65 -10.05
N PRO A 63 3.94 -1.68 -10.79
CA PRO A 63 2.78 -1.63 -11.68
C PRO A 63 1.45 -1.74 -10.88
N LEU A 64 1.21 -0.80 -9.95
CA LEU A 64 0.06 -0.81 -9.05
C LEU A 64 -1.28 -0.88 -9.79
N PRO A 65 -1.53 -0.12 -10.88
CA PRO A 65 -2.80 -0.22 -11.61
C PRO A 65 -3.06 -1.64 -12.14
N ASP A 66 -2.03 -2.31 -12.67
CA ASP A 66 -2.15 -3.70 -13.14
C ASP A 66 -2.35 -4.69 -12.00
N LEU A 67 -1.66 -4.51 -10.87
CA LEU A 67 -1.84 -5.33 -9.67
C LEU A 67 -3.30 -5.26 -9.19
N LEU A 68 -3.85 -4.04 -9.07
CA LEU A 68 -5.23 -3.82 -8.63
C LEU A 68 -6.25 -4.36 -9.65
N ARG A 69 -6.06 -4.06 -10.93
CA ARG A 69 -6.94 -4.52 -12.03
C ARG A 69 -7.01 -6.03 -12.14
N LEU A 70 -5.90 -6.74 -11.87
CA LEU A 70 -5.85 -8.20 -11.87
C LEU A 70 -6.22 -8.84 -10.52
N GLY A 71 -6.58 -8.02 -9.52
CA GLY A 71 -7.05 -8.49 -8.21
C GLY A 71 -5.95 -9.13 -7.37
N VAL A 72 -4.71 -8.67 -7.50
CA VAL A 72 -3.64 -9.01 -6.54
C VAL A 72 -3.92 -8.29 -5.22
N THR A 73 -3.74 -8.99 -4.10
CA THR A 73 -3.82 -8.36 -2.77
C THR A 73 -2.66 -7.40 -2.60
N VAL A 74 -2.94 -6.12 -2.34
CA VAL A 74 -1.92 -5.09 -2.16
C VAL A 74 -2.14 -4.37 -0.83
N GLY A 75 -1.07 -4.24 -0.06
CA GLY A 75 -0.95 -3.33 1.08
C GLY A 75 0.03 -2.18 0.80
N LEU A 76 -0.01 -1.15 1.63
CA LEU A 76 0.90 -0.01 1.60
C LEU A 76 1.90 -0.09 2.75
N GLY A 77 3.17 0.27 2.50
CA GLY A 77 4.21 0.30 3.53
C GLY A 77 5.19 1.44 3.34
N THR A 78 5.79 1.91 4.43
CA THR A 78 6.75 3.03 4.41
C THR A 78 8.17 2.62 4.07
N ASP A 79 8.48 1.31 4.16
CA ASP A 79 9.85 0.79 4.22
C ASP A 79 10.64 1.42 5.40
N SER A 80 11.97 1.33 5.39
CA SER A 80 12.83 1.76 6.49
C SER A 80 12.92 3.29 6.64
N PRO A 81 13.13 3.81 7.87
CA PRO A 81 13.45 5.22 8.09
C PRO A 81 14.68 5.71 7.31
N ALA A 82 15.65 4.84 7.02
CA ALA A 82 16.81 5.20 6.18
C ALA A 82 16.41 5.46 4.72
N ALA A 83 15.34 4.81 4.25
CA ALA A 83 14.85 4.90 2.87
C ALA A 83 13.60 5.80 2.71
N SER A 84 12.90 6.19 3.77
CA SER A 84 11.74 7.10 3.71
C SER A 84 11.90 8.38 4.56
N ASN A 85 12.83 8.40 5.53
CA ASN A 85 13.07 9.45 6.54
C ASN A 85 11.92 9.71 7.53
N ILE A 86 10.66 9.43 7.16
CA ILE A 86 9.47 9.66 7.98
C ILE A 86 8.55 8.44 7.83
N MET A 87 8.05 7.89 8.93
CA MET A 87 7.09 6.78 8.95
C MET A 87 5.65 7.33 9.04
N ASP A 88 5.26 8.11 8.04
CA ASP A 88 3.94 8.73 7.94
C ASP A 88 3.13 8.08 6.81
N MET A 89 2.08 7.33 7.18
CA MET A 89 1.19 6.64 6.25
C MET A 89 0.31 7.58 5.42
N PHE A 90 0.00 8.78 5.92
CA PHE A 90 -0.75 9.79 5.16
C PHE A 90 0.09 10.28 3.99
N ASP A 91 1.36 10.59 4.26
CA ASP A 91 2.29 11.01 3.22
C ASP A 91 2.62 9.87 2.23
N GLU A 92 2.65 8.62 2.71
CA GLU A 92 2.80 7.43 1.85
C GLU A 92 1.60 7.27 0.89
N MET A 93 0.36 7.42 1.40
CA MET A 93 -0.86 7.38 0.57
C MET A 93 -0.85 8.50 -0.47
N ARG A 94 -0.52 9.72 -0.05
CA ARG A 94 -0.45 10.88 -0.95
C ARG A 94 0.59 10.69 -2.04
N THR A 95 1.78 10.21 -1.69
CA THR A 95 2.86 9.95 -2.64
C THR A 95 2.47 8.86 -3.63
N MET A 96 1.89 7.76 -3.15
CA MET A 96 1.34 6.69 -4.00
C MET A 96 0.39 7.26 -5.05
N LEU A 97 -0.62 8.01 -4.61
CA LEU A 97 -1.65 8.56 -5.48
C LEU A 97 -1.07 9.51 -6.54
N LEU A 98 -0.26 10.47 -6.12
CA LEU A 98 0.29 11.47 -7.04
C LEU A 98 1.25 10.85 -8.05
N LEU A 99 2.06 9.88 -7.61
CA LEU A 99 3.01 9.18 -8.47
C LEU A 99 2.30 8.42 -9.60
N HIS A 100 1.30 7.61 -9.27
CA HIS A 100 0.57 6.83 -10.28
C HIS A 100 -0.25 7.71 -11.22
N ARG A 101 -0.92 8.76 -10.71
CA ARG A 101 -1.64 9.71 -11.58
C ARG A 101 -0.71 10.43 -12.56
N ALA A 102 0.49 10.81 -12.11
CA ALA A 102 1.46 11.49 -12.96
C ALA A 102 2.06 10.55 -14.02
N THR A 103 2.40 9.31 -13.63
CA THR A 103 2.96 8.30 -14.53
C THR A 103 1.96 7.88 -15.61
N GLU A 104 0.71 7.62 -15.23
CA GLU A 104 -0.35 7.17 -16.14
C GLU A 104 -1.00 8.33 -16.90
N ARG A 105 -0.73 9.58 -16.51
CA ARG A 105 -1.36 10.79 -17.05
C ARG A 105 -2.88 10.75 -16.97
N ASP A 106 -3.39 10.12 -15.90
CA ASP A 106 -4.81 9.89 -15.66
C ASP A 106 -5.12 10.11 -14.18
N ALA A 107 -5.99 11.08 -13.89
CA ALA A 107 -6.42 11.37 -12.53
C ALA A 107 -7.36 10.31 -11.94
N SER A 108 -7.97 9.46 -12.79
CA SER A 108 -8.92 8.42 -12.38
C SER A 108 -8.26 7.07 -12.08
N VAL A 109 -6.98 6.89 -12.41
CA VAL A 109 -6.28 5.61 -12.24
C VAL A 109 -6.17 5.15 -10.79
N LEU A 110 -6.18 6.10 -9.85
CA LEU A 110 -6.19 5.84 -8.42
C LEU A 110 -6.96 6.95 -7.69
N ASP A 111 -7.94 6.57 -6.89
CA ASP A 111 -8.72 7.47 -6.04
C ASP A 111 -8.29 7.39 -4.56
N ALA A 112 -8.76 8.35 -3.76
CA ALA A 112 -8.40 8.46 -2.36
C ALA A 112 -8.97 7.30 -1.52
N GLU A 113 -10.15 6.80 -1.85
CA GLU A 113 -10.79 5.68 -1.15
C GLU A 113 -9.96 4.40 -1.31
N THR A 114 -9.50 4.12 -2.53
CA THR A 114 -8.57 3.01 -2.80
C THR A 114 -7.29 3.18 -2.00
N CYS A 115 -6.74 4.39 -1.90
CA CYS A 115 -5.53 4.63 -1.12
C CYS A 115 -5.72 4.27 0.37
N VAL A 116 -6.84 4.71 0.96
CA VAL A 116 -7.18 4.36 2.35
C VAL A 116 -7.42 2.86 2.50
N ARG A 117 -8.10 2.22 1.54
CA ARG A 117 -8.26 0.75 1.53
C ARG A 117 -6.91 0.04 1.57
N LEU A 118 -5.95 0.42 0.72
CA LEU A 118 -4.62 -0.22 0.66
C LEU A 118 -3.82 0.02 1.96
N ALA A 119 -3.99 1.17 2.60
CA ALA A 119 -3.36 1.50 3.88
C ALA A 119 -4.03 0.82 5.10
N THR A 120 -5.21 0.24 4.93
CA THR A 120 -6.00 -0.40 6.00
C THR A 120 -6.31 -1.86 5.67
N LEU A 121 -7.47 -2.14 5.11
CA LEU A 121 -7.94 -3.49 4.81
C LEU A 121 -6.99 -4.24 3.86
N GLY A 122 -6.43 -3.57 2.85
CA GLY A 122 -5.47 -4.17 1.92
C GLY A 122 -4.18 -4.61 2.62
N GLY A 123 -3.72 -3.84 3.61
CA GLY A 123 -2.60 -4.24 4.47
C GLY A 123 -2.95 -5.45 5.35
N ALA A 124 -4.14 -5.46 5.95
CA ALA A 124 -4.63 -6.59 6.73
C ALA A 124 -4.79 -7.87 5.88
N GLU A 125 -5.31 -7.75 4.66
CA GLU A 125 -5.41 -8.84 3.68
C GLU A 125 -4.01 -9.36 3.33
N ALA A 126 -3.05 -8.46 3.05
CA ALA A 126 -1.69 -8.83 2.68
C ALA A 126 -0.94 -9.57 3.80
N LEU A 127 -1.28 -9.30 5.06
CA LEU A 127 -0.69 -9.94 6.25
C LEU A 127 -1.49 -11.15 6.75
N GLY A 128 -2.58 -11.54 6.10
CA GLY A 128 -3.44 -12.64 6.56
C GLY A 128 -4.24 -12.32 7.83
N MET A 129 -4.41 -11.04 8.16
CA MET A 129 -5.07 -10.54 9.38
C MET A 129 -6.44 -9.90 9.12
N ALA A 130 -6.97 -10.02 7.90
CA ALA A 130 -8.24 -9.41 7.51
C ALA A 130 -9.46 -9.93 8.29
N ALA A 131 -9.35 -11.05 9.00
CA ALA A 131 -10.39 -11.52 9.91
C ALA A 131 -10.45 -10.69 11.21
N ASP A 132 -9.32 -10.10 11.64
CA ASP A 132 -9.18 -9.48 12.94
C ASP A 132 -9.13 -7.95 12.88
N VAL A 133 -8.56 -7.36 11.81
CA VAL A 133 -8.32 -5.91 11.69
C VAL A 133 -8.59 -5.38 10.27
N GLY A 134 -8.35 -4.09 10.05
CA GLY A 134 -8.37 -3.44 8.73
C GLY A 134 -9.72 -2.82 8.33
N SER A 135 -10.80 -3.11 9.05
CA SER A 135 -12.12 -2.49 8.86
C SER A 135 -12.87 -2.37 10.21
N LEU A 136 -13.80 -1.42 10.28
CA LEU A 136 -14.68 -1.25 11.44
C LEU A 136 -15.96 -2.09 11.28
N GLU A 137 -15.86 -3.37 11.59
CA GLU A 137 -16.95 -4.34 11.46
C GLU A 137 -17.15 -5.10 12.78
N PRO A 138 -18.41 -5.42 13.17
CA PRO A 138 -18.65 -6.23 14.36
C PRO A 138 -17.89 -7.55 14.35
N GLY A 139 -17.16 -7.83 15.44
CA GLY A 139 -16.36 -9.04 15.62
C GLY A 139 -14.85 -8.84 15.43
N LYS A 140 -14.43 -7.76 14.76
CA LYS A 140 -13.01 -7.38 14.64
C LYS A 140 -12.48 -6.69 15.90
N LEU A 141 -11.16 -6.65 16.05
CA LEU A 141 -10.48 -5.87 17.08
C LEU A 141 -10.78 -4.38 16.89
N ALA A 142 -10.92 -3.66 18.01
CA ALA A 142 -11.11 -2.22 18.00
C ALA A 142 -9.77 -1.50 17.77
N ASP A 143 -9.27 -1.61 16.54
CA ASP A 143 -8.06 -0.96 16.03
C ASP A 143 -8.49 0.21 15.13
N PHE A 144 -8.34 1.43 15.62
CA PHE A 144 -8.77 2.62 14.89
C PHE A 144 -8.00 3.88 15.30
N ILE A 145 -8.06 4.88 14.43
CA ILE A 145 -7.57 6.23 14.70
C ILE A 145 -8.71 7.24 14.54
N ALA A 146 -8.64 8.34 15.29
CA ALA A 146 -9.45 9.53 15.05
C ALA A 146 -8.55 10.63 14.49
N VAL A 147 -8.94 11.23 13.38
CA VAL A 147 -8.15 12.25 12.67
C VAL A 147 -8.95 13.55 12.61
N ASP A 148 -8.33 14.65 13.02
CA ASP A 148 -8.91 15.98 12.89
C ASP A 148 -8.83 16.46 11.45
N ILE A 149 -9.97 16.70 10.83
CA ILE A 149 -10.08 17.25 9.47
C ILE A 149 -10.69 18.65 9.47
N SER A 150 -10.82 19.29 10.64
CA SER A 150 -11.45 20.60 10.81
C SER A 150 -10.48 21.78 10.72
N SER A 151 -9.18 21.53 10.83
CA SER A 151 -8.14 22.56 10.71
C SER A 151 -8.12 23.17 9.29
N SER A 152 -7.66 24.41 9.17
CA SER A 152 -7.85 25.32 8.02
C SER A 152 -7.29 24.86 6.67
N HIS A 153 -6.71 23.68 6.58
CA HIS A 153 -6.11 23.12 5.38
C HIS A 153 -7.12 22.46 4.42
N PHE A 154 -8.36 22.16 4.86
CA PHE A 154 -9.32 21.34 4.10
C PHE A 154 -10.75 21.87 4.02
N ALA A 155 -11.03 23.10 4.45
CA ALA A 155 -12.38 23.64 4.44
C ALA A 155 -12.78 24.22 3.07
N PRO A 156 -13.95 23.85 2.51
CA PRO A 156 -14.92 22.87 2.99
C PRO A 156 -14.54 21.41 2.66
N VAL A 157 -14.81 20.48 3.59
CA VAL A 157 -14.60 19.04 3.36
C VAL A 157 -15.85 18.43 2.72
N GLU A 158 -15.76 18.07 1.44
CA GLU A 158 -16.85 17.35 0.73
C GLU A 158 -16.68 15.83 0.77
N ASN A 159 -15.43 15.34 0.73
CA ASN A 159 -15.11 13.91 0.76
C ASN A 159 -14.03 13.63 1.82
N PRO A 160 -14.34 12.81 2.86
CA PRO A 160 -13.39 12.52 3.94
C PRO A 160 -12.17 11.74 3.47
N TYR A 161 -12.28 10.85 2.48
CA TYR A 161 -11.11 10.15 1.92
C TYR A 161 -10.16 11.13 1.24
N SER A 162 -10.70 12.08 0.48
CA SER A 162 -9.89 13.13 -0.15
C SER A 162 -9.21 14.02 0.89
N ALA A 163 -9.92 14.43 1.95
CA ALA A 163 -9.31 15.20 3.05
C ALA A 163 -8.16 14.42 3.70
N LEU A 164 -8.38 13.13 3.99
CA LEU A 164 -7.39 12.25 4.60
C LEU A 164 -6.13 12.10 3.73
N VAL A 165 -6.29 11.81 2.44
CA VAL A 165 -5.17 11.50 1.55
C VAL A 165 -4.45 12.75 1.06
N PHE A 166 -5.18 13.84 0.75
CA PHE A 166 -4.55 15.02 0.14
C PHE A 166 -3.94 15.97 1.15
N GLY A 167 -4.36 15.96 2.42
CA GLY A 167 -3.52 16.66 3.36
C GLY A 167 -3.77 16.58 4.86
N ALA A 168 -4.48 15.58 5.35
CA ALA A 168 -4.14 15.13 6.70
C ALA A 168 -2.68 14.66 6.74
N ASN A 169 -2.08 14.72 7.92
CA ASN A 169 -0.77 14.16 8.22
C ASN A 169 -0.76 13.56 9.63
N GLN A 170 0.36 12.98 10.05
CA GLN A 170 0.49 12.35 11.37
C GLN A 170 0.14 13.28 12.56
N ASP A 171 0.33 14.60 12.45
CA ASP A 171 0.06 15.55 13.53
C ASP A 171 -1.45 15.80 13.72
N ASP A 172 -2.28 15.42 12.73
CA ASP A 172 -3.74 15.54 12.80
C ASP A 172 -4.40 14.35 13.53
N VAL A 173 -3.64 13.33 13.94
CA VAL A 173 -4.17 12.17 14.67
C VAL A 173 -4.45 12.53 16.14
N LEU A 174 -5.73 12.54 16.53
CA LEU A 174 -6.18 12.90 17.88
C LEU A 174 -6.18 11.72 18.85
N LEU A 175 -6.37 10.51 18.34
CA LEU A 175 -6.53 9.30 19.14
C LEU A 175 -6.07 8.09 18.31
N THR A 176 -5.32 7.20 18.95
CA THR A 176 -5.02 5.86 18.43
C THR A 176 -5.52 4.83 19.44
N VAL A 177 -6.22 3.81 18.97
CA VAL A 177 -6.72 2.70 19.78
C VAL A 177 -6.27 1.39 19.15
N ILE A 178 -5.71 0.49 19.97
CA ILE A 178 -5.28 -0.85 19.57
C ILE A 178 -5.91 -1.87 20.52
N GLY A 179 -6.67 -2.82 20.00
CA GLY A 179 -7.38 -3.84 20.76
C GLY A 179 -8.35 -3.24 21.79
N GLY A 180 -8.92 -2.07 21.49
CA GLY A 180 -9.79 -1.32 22.41
C GLY A 180 -9.07 -0.53 23.49
N ARG A 181 -7.73 -0.40 23.43
CA ARG A 181 -6.93 0.38 24.38
C ARG A 181 -6.32 1.61 23.71
N PRO A 182 -6.54 2.83 24.25
CA PRO A 182 -5.83 4.02 23.79
C PRO A 182 -4.32 3.88 23.98
N VAL A 183 -3.54 4.38 23.03
CA VAL A 183 -2.06 4.39 23.04
C VAL A 183 -1.50 5.78 22.77
#